data_AF-A0A1X7SGR9-F1
#
_entry.id   AF-A0A1X7SGR9-F1
#
_cell.length_a   1.000
_cell.length_b   1.000
_cell.length_c   1.000
_cell.angle_alpha   90.00
_cell.angle_beta   90.00
_cell.angle_gamma   90.00
#
_symmetry.space_group_name_H-M   'P 1'
#
loop_
_entity.id
_entity.type
_entity.pdbx_description
1 polymer ?
#
loop_
_entity_poly.entity_id
_entity_poly.type
_entity_poly.pdbx_seq_one_letter_code
_entity_poly.pdbx_strand_id
1 'polypeptide(L)'
;MPEGELTDEQKLKLLQNLSDDEDENPEVLDAGAVKRMLLSFEKQVLKNQEMRIKFPDQPDKFMESELELNDEIQSLHIISTVPQYYSLLIGARTINTLCGLLTHDNSDICIAVIDLLQELTDTSSIDETEYTEALVEELLNEK
;
A
#
# COMPACT_ATOMS: atom_id res chain seq x y z
N MET A 1 -36.60 36.48 3.66
CA MET A 1 -35.66 36.79 4.76
C MET A 1 -34.49 35.82 4.66
N PRO A 2 -33.25 36.31 4.86
CA PRO A 2 -32.04 35.73 4.30
C PRO A 2 -31.59 34.46 5.02
N GLU A 3 -30.87 33.64 4.26
CA GLU A 3 -30.38 32.30 4.57
C GLU A 3 -29.36 32.32 5.71
N GLY A 4 -29.37 31.25 6.52
CA GLY A 4 -28.58 31.13 7.74
C GLY A 4 -27.08 31.14 7.47
N GLU A 5 -26.45 32.28 7.69
CA GLU A 5 -25.00 32.35 7.85
C GLU A 5 -24.62 31.74 9.20
N LEU A 6 -23.86 30.65 9.18
CA LEU A 6 -23.21 30.11 10.37
C LEU A 6 -22.36 31.21 11.00
N THR A 7 -22.49 31.39 12.31
CA THR A 7 -21.69 32.37 13.06
C THR A 7 -20.22 31.98 13.01
N ASP A 8 -19.33 32.95 13.14
CA ASP A 8 -17.88 32.71 13.02
C ASP A 8 -17.37 31.68 14.05
N GLU A 9 -18.00 31.57 15.22
CA GLU A 9 -17.73 30.50 16.19
C GLU A 9 -18.13 29.09 15.69
N GLN A 10 -19.22 28.98 14.93
CA GLN A 10 -19.64 27.71 14.34
C GLN A 10 -18.75 27.31 13.18
N LYS A 11 -18.26 28.28 12.39
CA LYS A 11 -17.25 28.05 11.37
C LYS A 11 -15.91 27.65 11.98
N LEU A 12 -15.51 28.27 13.09
CA LEU A 12 -14.28 27.96 13.80
C LEU A 12 -14.31 26.56 14.40
N LYS A 13 -15.44 26.14 14.99
CA LYS A 13 -15.64 24.76 15.45
C LYS A 13 -15.66 23.73 14.32
N LEU A 14 -16.20 24.09 13.16
CA LEU A 14 -16.18 23.21 11.99
C LEU A 14 -14.77 23.08 11.41
N LEU A 15 -13.99 24.17 11.37
CA LEU A 15 -12.57 24.13 11.02
C LEU A 15 -11.77 23.30 12.02
N GLN A 16 -12.05 23.46 13.32
CA GLN A 16 -11.33 22.74 14.37
C GLN A 16 -11.61 21.23 14.32
N ASN A 17 -12.86 20.83 14.07
CA ASN A 17 -13.21 19.42 13.87
C ASN A 17 -12.73 18.83 12.53
N LEU A 18 -12.31 19.67 11.57
CA LEU A 18 -11.68 19.24 10.32
C LEU A 18 -10.15 19.20 10.42
N SER A 19 -9.56 19.98 11.34
CA SER A 19 -8.13 19.92 11.66
C SER A 19 -7.79 18.86 12.70
N ASP A 20 -8.77 18.33 13.43
CA ASP A 20 -8.58 17.17 14.32
C ASP A 20 -8.49 15.84 13.54
N ASP A 21 -8.65 15.86 12.20
CA ASP A 21 -8.29 14.76 11.27
C ASP A 21 -6.89 14.97 10.63
N GLU A 22 -6.14 15.97 11.08
CA GLU A 22 -4.69 16.06 10.86
C GLU A 22 -3.98 15.54 12.12
N ASP A 23 -4.14 14.23 12.38
CA ASP A 23 -3.19 13.46 13.18
C ASP A 23 -1.84 13.45 12.42
N GLU A 24 -1.13 14.58 12.44
CA GLU A 24 0.33 14.61 12.34
C GLU A 24 0.93 14.01 13.63
N ASN A 25 0.56 12.76 13.93
CA ASN A 25 1.32 11.90 14.81
C ASN A 25 2.18 11.00 13.91
N PRO A 26 3.51 11.12 13.91
CA PRO A 26 4.35 10.36 12.99
C PRO A 26 4.47 8.85 13.33
N GLU A 27 3.57 8.24 14.12
CA GLU A 27 3.93 6.98 14.79
C GLU A 27 2.83 5.92 15.05
N VAL A 28 1.64 5.98 14.42
CA VAL A 28 0.75 4.79 14.43
C VAL A 28 0.11 4.59 13.06
N LEU A 29 0.67 3.67 12.27
CA LEU A 29 0.02 3.18 11.06
C LEU A 29 -1.32 2.55 11.46
N ASP A 30 -2.43 3.14 11.04
CA ASP A 30 -3.76 2.62 11.35
C ASP A 30 -4.26 1.68 10.24
N ALA A 31 -5.27 0.86 10.55
CA ALA A 31 -5.86 -0.05 9.56
C ALA A 31 -6.42 0.69 8.34
N GLY A 32 -6.85 1.95 8.51
CA GLY A 32 -7.31 2.81 7.41
C GLY A 32 -6.18 3.20 6.46
N ALA A 33 -5.04 3.62 6.99
CA ALA A 33 -3.84 3.95 6.22
C ALA A 33 -3.33 2.72 5.44
N VAL A 34 -3.20 1.57 6.10
CA VAL A 34 -2.79 0.32 5.43
C VAL A 34 -3.70 0.02 4.24
N LYS A 35 -5.03 0.08 4.41
CA LYS A 35 -5.97 -0.15 3.30
C LYS A 35 -5.79 0.84 2.16
N ARG A 36 -5.53 2.12 2.46
CA ARG A 36 -5.28 3.13 1.43
C ARG A 36 -3.99 2.85 0.66
N MET A 37 -2.93 2.42 1.34
CA MET A 37 -1.66 2.03 0.72
C MET A 37 -1.84 0.82 -0.19
N LEU A 38 -2.51 -0.24 0.29
CA LEU A 38 -2.81 -1.43 -0.52
C LEU A 38 -3.65 -1.07 -1.76
N LEU A 39 -4.67 -0.21 -1.63
CA LEU A 39 -5.47 0.24 -2.77
C LEU A 39 -4.66 1.10 -3.77
N SER A 40 -3.75 1.93 -3.27
CA SER A 40 -2.86 2.72 -4.12
C SER A 40 -1.92 1.83 -4.92
N PHE A 41 -1.30 0.84 -4.26
CA PHE A 41 -0.48 -0.20 -4.87
C PHE A 41 -1.20 -0.92 -6.00
N GLU A 42 -2.38 -1.48 -5.73
CA GLU A 42 -3.16 -2.21 -6.76
C GLU A 42 -3.49 -1.31 -7.95
N LYS A 43 -3.81 -0.03 -7.71
CA LYS A 43 -4.08 0.93 -8.77
C LYS A 43 -2.83 1.19 -9.63
N GLN A 44 -1.65 1.28 -9.02
CA GLN A 44 -0.40 1.49 -9.76
C GLN A 44 0.02 0.26 -10.55
N VAL A 45 -0.17 -0.94 -10.01
CA VAL A 45 0.04 -2.20 -10.75
C VAL A 45 -0.84 -2.22 -12.01
N LEU A 46 -2.14 -1.93 -11.87
CA LEU A 46 -3.05 -1.88 -13.00
C LEU A 46 -2.67 -0.81 -14.01
N LYS A 47 -2.33 0.40 -13.56
CA LYS A 47 -1.88 1.49 -14.44
C LYS A 47 -0.63 1.09 -15.23
N ASN A 48 0.35 0.48 -14.56
CA ASN A 48 1.58 0.00 -15.20
C ASN A 48 1.27 -1.07 -16.26
N GLN A 49 0.49 -2.09 -15.90
CA GLN A 49 0.08 -3.15 -16.83
C GLN A 49 -0.67 -2.59 -18.05
N GLU A 50 -1.60 -1.66 -17.85
CA GLU A 50 -2.31 -1.00 -18.94
C GLU A 50 -1.36 -0.24 -19.87
N MET A 51 -0.36 0.47 -19.32
CA MET A 51 0.60 1.21 -20.12
C MET A 51 1.50 0.28 -20.92
N ARG A 52 1.93 -0.86 -20.35
CA ARG A 52 2.67 -1.90 -21.09
C ARG A 52 1.84 -2.51 -22.22
N ILE A 53 0.54 -2.72 -22.02
CA ILE A 53 -0.37 -3.23 -23.07
C ILE A 53 -0.58 -2.17 -24.16
N LYS A 54 -0.74 -0.89 -23.79
CA LYS A 54 -0.95 0.22 -24.74
C LYS A 54 0.31 0.56 -25.53
N PHE A 55 1.49 0.40 -24.94
CA PHE A 55 2.77 0.85 -25.47
C PHE A 55 3.89 -0.21 -25.34
N PRO A 56 3.70 -1.44 -25.88
CA PRO A 56 4.59 -2.59 -25.59
C PRO A 56 6.05 -2.36 -26.03
N ASP A 57 6.28 -1.64 -27.12
CA ASP A 57 7.62 -1.38 -27.67
C ASP A 57 8.13 0.03 -27.34
N GLN A 58 7.49 0.75 -26.42
CA GLN A 58 7.87 2.13 -26.06
C GLN A 58 8.10 2.24 -24.55
N PRO A 59 9.28 1.79 -24.06
CA PRO A 59 9.62 1.86 -22.64
C PRO A 59 9.49 3.26 -22.04
N ASP A 60 9.86 4.29 -22.80
CA ASP A 60 9.74 5.69 -22.36
C ASP A 60 8.30 6.10 -21.98
N LYS A 61 7.28 5.42 -22.51
CA LYS A 61 5.86 5.72 -22.24
C LYS A 61 5.36 5.14 -20.93
N PHE A 62 5.93 4.04 -20.45
CA PHE A 62 5.52 3.39 -19.21
C PHE A 62 6.57 3.50 -18.09
N MET A 63 7.73 4.08 -18.37
CA MET A 63 8.78 4.34 -17.37
C MET A 63 8.27 5.12 -16.16
N GLU A 64 7.49 6.19 -16.36
CA GLU A 64 6.91 6.96 -15.25
C GLU A 64 6.00 6.09 -14.37
N SER A 65 5.18 5.23 -14.98
CA SER A 65 4.34 4.29 -14.23
C SER A 65 5.13 3.15 -13.59
N GLU A 66 6.32 2.79 -14.07
CA GLU A 66 7.21 1.84 -13.39
C GLU A 66 7.85 2.48 -12.15
N LEU A 67 8.27 3.74 -12.25
CA LEU A 67 8.79 4.49 -11.10
C LEU A 67 7.72 4.67 -10.02
N GLU A 68 6.51 5.10 -10.40
CA GLU A 68 5.38 5.22 -9.46
C GLU A 68 5.03 3.88 -8.79
N LEU A 69 5.06 2.77 -9.55
CA LEU A 69 4.82 1.44 -8.99
C LEU A 69 5.93 1.05 -8.01
N ASN A 70 7.19 1.30 -8.35
CA ASN A 70 8.32 1.02 -7.46
C ASN A 70 8.22 1.84 -6.17
N ASP A 71 7.91 3.13 -6.25
CA ASP A 71 7.74 4.00 -5.07
C ASP A 71 6.62 3.50 -4.14
N GLU A 72 5.55 2.97 -4.72
CA GLU A 72 4.46 2.38 -3.94
C GLU A 72 4.86 1.03 -3.31
N ILE A 73 5.68 0.21 -3.97
CA ILE A 73 6.26 -1.00 -3.34
C ILE A 73 7.14 -0.60 -2.15
N GLN A 74 7.96 0.44 -2.30
CA GLN A 74 8.80 0.98 -1.22
C GLN A 74 7.95 1.50 -0.05
N SER A 75 6.80 2.10 -0.34
CA SER A 75 5.87 2.58 0.70
C SER A 75 5.36 1.43 1.58
N LEU A 76 5.10 0.25 0.99
CA LEU A 76 4.54 -0.92 1.70
C LEU A 76 5.49 -1.51 2.75
N HIS A 77 6.79 -1.20 2.72
CA HIS A 77 7.75 -1.64 3.73
C HIS A 77 7.33 -1.23 5.14
N ILE A 78 6.64 -0.09 5.32
CA ILE A 78 6.17 0.31 6.64
C ILE A 78 5.22 -0.72 7.28
N ILE A 79 4.54 -1.55 6.48
CA ILE A 79 3.63 -2.57 6.99
C ILE A 79 4.40 -3.71 7.66
N SER A 80 5.66 -3.97 7.29
CA SER A 80 6.51 -4.98 7.97
C SER A 80 6.73 -4.64 9.45
N THR A 81 6.63 -3.36 9.81
CA THR A 81 6.74 -2.89 11.20
C THR A 81 5.47 -3.09 12.03
N VAL A 82 4.35 -3.48 11.39
CA VAL A 82 3.04 -3.68 12.03
C VAL A 82 2.35 -5.00 11.60
N PRO A 83 2.88 -6.16 11.99
CA PRO A 83 2.38 -7.48 11.56
C PRO A 83 0.91 -7.76 11.88
N GLN A 84 0.32 -7.08 12.86
CA GLN A 84 -1.11 -7.18 13.19
C GLN A 84 -2.04 -6.88 11.99
N TYR A 85 -1.54 -6.17 10.97
CA TYR A 85 -2.29 -5.82 9.78
C TYR A 85 -2.06 -6.74 8.58
N TYR A 86 -1.27 -7.81 8.70
CA TYR A 86 -1.03 -8.75 7.59
C TYR A 86 -2.30 -9.42 7.08
N SER A 87 -3.31 -9.60 7.95
CA SER A 87 -4.65 -10.06 7.55
C SER A 87 -5.30 -9.17 6.46
N LEU A 88 -4.95 -7.88 6.42
CA LEU A 88 -5.42 -6.96 5.37
C LEU A 88 -4.74 -7.22 4.03
N LEU A 89 -3.46 -7.60 4.01
CA LEU A 89 -2.73 -7.96 2.80
C LEU A 89 -3.33 -9.22 2.17
N ILE A 90 -3.61 -10.23 3.01
CA ILE A 90 -4.25 -11.47 2.60
C ILE A 90 -5.66 -11.17 2.07
N GLY A 91 -6.46 -10.40 2.83
CA GLY A 91 -7.83 -10.04 2.43
C GLY A 91 -7.91 -9.23 1.15
N ALA A 92 -6.91 -8.38 0.87
CA ALA A 92 -6.81 -7.59 -0.35
C ALA A 92 -6.18 -8.35 -1.54
N ARG A 93 -5.69 -9.59 -1.33
CA ARG A 93 -4.92 -10.38 -2.30
C ARG A 93 -3.64 -9.71 -2.80
N THR A 94 -3.10 -8.80 -2.00
CA THR A 94 -1.86 -8.08 -2.34
C THR A 94 -0.68 -9.05 -2.45
N ILE A 95 -0.68 -10.13 -1.68
CA ILE A 95 0.34 -11.19 -1.76
C ILE A 95 0.38 -11.81 -3.17
N ASN A 96 -0.77 -12.13 -3.76
CA ASN A 96 -0.84 -12.66 -5.13
C ASN A 96 -0.33 -11.64 -6.16
N THR A 97 -0.68 -10.37 -5.97
CA THR A 97 -0.20 -9.28 -6.84
C THR A 97 1.32 -9.15 -6.77
N LEU A 98 1.90 -9.16 -5.56
CA LEU A 98 3.35 -9.13 -5.34
C LEU A 98 4.04 -10.31 -6.01
N CYS A 99 3.55 -11.53 -5.83
CA CYS A 99 4.11 -12.70 -6.49
C CYS A 99 4.05 -12.61 -8.01
N GLY A 100 2.96 -12.07 -8.58
CA GLY A 100 2.87 -11.79 -10.01
C GLY A 100 3.98 -10.85 -10.51
N LEU A 101 4.35 -9.85 -9.70
CA LEU A 101 5.43 -8.92 -10.01
C LEU A 101 6.84 -9.53 -9.91
N LEU A 102 7.03 -10.70 -9.30
CA LEU A 102 8.35 -11.38 -9.27
C LEU A 102 8.84 -11.77 -10.67
N THR A 103 7.92 -11.92 -11.63
CA THR A 103 8.23 -12.26 -13.02
C THR A 103 8.25 -11.04 -13.95
N HIS A 104 8.25 -9.83 -13.38
CA HIS A 104 8.20 -8.60 -14.14
C HIS A 104 9.45 -8.38 -15.00
N ASP A 105 9.29 -7.78 -16.18
CA ASP A 105 10.40 -7.58 -17.12
C ASP A 105 11.45 -6.58 -16.60
N ASN A 106 11.01 -5.61 -15.79
CA ASN A 106 11.91 -4.68 -15.10
C ASN A 106 12.40 -5.33 -13.79
N SER A 107 13.69 -5.67 -13.75
CA SER A 107 14.32 -6.34 -12.61
C SER A 107 14.35 -5.51 -11.34
N ASP A 108 14.31 -4.17 -11.42
CA ASP A 108 14.29 -3.32 -10.24
C ASP A 108 13.00 -3.52 -9.44
N ILE A 109 11.86 -3.70 -10.15
CA ILE A 109 10.57 -4.04 -9.51
C ILE A 109 10.64 -5.43 -8.87
N CYS A 110 11.24 -6.41 -9.54
CA CYS A 110 11.43 -7.74 -8.95
C CYS A 110 12.23 -7.70 -7.65
N ILE A 111 13.34 -6.93 -7.64
CA ILE A 111 14.20 -6.77 -6.46
C ILE A 111 13.43 -6.10 -5.33
N ALA A 112 12.72 -5.00 -5.61
CA ALA A 112 11.90 -4.31 -4.60
C ALA A 112 10.85 -5.23 -3.96
N VAL A 113 10.19 -6.08 -4.76
CA VAL A 113 9.23 -7.07 -4.24
C VAL A 113 9.91 -8.12 -3.37
N ILE A 114 11.09 -8.62 -3.78
CA ILE A 114 11.85 -9.60 -3.00
C ILE A 114 12.26 -9.01 -1.65
N ASP A 115 12.76 -7.78 -1.64
CA ASP A 115 13.17 -7.07 -0.43
C ASP A 115 11.97 -6.87 0.52
N LEU A 116 10.81 -6.47 -0.02
CA LEU A 116 9.57 -6.35 0.76
C LEU A 116 9.13 -7.70 1.35
N LEU A 117 9.12 -8.76 0.56
CA LEU A 117 8.77 -10.10 1.04
C LEU A 117 9.73 -10.60 2.11
N GLN A 118 11.02 -10.29 1.98
CA GLN A 118 12.02 -10.60 3.01
C GLN A 118 11.67 -9.93 4.34
N GLU A 119 11.32 -8.64 4.33
CA GLU A 119 10.93 -7.94 5.56
C GLU A 119 9.60 -8.42 6.12
N LEU A 120 8.60 -8.67 5.26
CA LEU A 120 7.30 -9.16 5.70
C LEU A 120 7.39 -10.55 6.35
N THR A 121 8.37 -11.36 5.95
CA THR A 121 8.60 -12.70 6.49
C THR A 121 9.67 -12.75 7.58
N ASP A 122 10.31 -11.61 7.89
CA ASP A 122 11.23 -11.52 9.02
C ASP A 122 10.42 -11.57 10.32
N THR A 123 10.74 -12.55 11.17
CA THR A 123 10.05 -12.75 12.46
C THR A 123 11.04 -12.47 13.56
N SER A 124 10.87 -11.34 14.22
CA SER A 124 11.76 -10.91 15.31
C SER A 124 11.26 -11.37 16.68
N SER A 125 9.96 -11.68 16.79
CA SER A 125 9.31 -12.13 18.02
C SER A 125 8.27 -13.24 17.80
N ILE A 126 7.89 -13.94 18.88
CA ILE A 126 6.93 -15.06 18.84
C ILE A 126 5.52 -14.59 18.47
N ASP A 127 5.12 -13.39 18.90
CA ASP A 127 3.79 -12.84 18.59
C ASP A 127 3.67 -12.49 17.10
N GLU A 128 4.78 -12.15 16.43
CA GLU A 128 4.83 -11.92 14.98
C GLU A 128 4.73 -13.23 14.19
N THR A 129 5.17 -14.35 14.77
CA THR A 129 5.16 -15.66 14.10
C THR A 129 3.75 -16.08 13.68
N GLU A 130 2.71 -15.86 14.48
CA GLU A 130 1.33 -16.25 14.10
C GLU A 130 0.82 -15.47 12.88
N TYR A 131 1.11 -14.16 12.81
CA TYR A 131 0.72 -13.31 11.68
C TYR A 131 1.52 -13.66 10.42
N THR A 132 2.82 -13.92 10.57
CA THR A 132 3.69 -14.30 9.47
C THR A 132 3.36 -15.70 8.96
N GLU A 133 3.01 -16.65 9.83
CA GLU A 133 2.57 -17.99 9.42
C GLU A 133 1.36 -17.93 8.48
N ALA A 134 0.35 -17.12 8.80
CA ALA A 134 -0.81 -16.93 7.92
C ALA A 134 -0.43 -16.31 6.56
N LEU A 135 0.51 -15.36 6.55
CA LEU A 135 1.01 -14.75 5.31
C LEU A 135 1.81 -15.75 4.48
N VAL A 136 2.64 -16.58 5.12
CA VAL A 136 3.43 -17.64 4.47
C VAL A 136 2.52 -18.75 3.94
N GLU A 137 1.45 -19.11 4.65
CA GLU A 137 0.44 -20.04 4.13
C GLU A 137 -0.21 -19.52 2.85
N GLU A 138 -0.55 -18.22 2.79
CA GLU A 138 -1.07 -17.61 1.55
C GLU A 138 -0.03 -17.65 0.41
N LEU A 139 1.24 -17.33 0.70
CA LEU A 139 2.34 -17.45 -0.27
C LEU A 139 2.50 -18.88 -0.82
N LEU A 140 2.33 -19.90 0.02
CA LEU A 140 2.45 -21.30 -0.38
C LEU A 140 1.21 -21.83 -1.12
N ASN A 141 0.04 -21.24 -0.86
CA ASN A 141 -1.22 -21.62 -1.48
C ASN A 141 -1.48 -20.92 -2.82
N GLU A 142 -0.67 -19.92 -3.16
CA GLU A 142 -0.68 -19.32 -4.48
C GLU A 142 -0.37 -20.39 -5.55
N LYS A 143 -1.31 -20.56 -6.49
CA LYS A 143 -1.25 -21.55 -7.58
C LYS A 143 -1.55 -20.91 -8.92
#